data_AF-Q2FWV4-F1
#
_entry.id   AF-Q2FWV4-F1
#
_cell.length_a   1.000
_cell.length_b   1.000
_cell.length_c   1.000
_cell.angle_alpha   90.00
_cell.angle_beta   90.00
_cell.angle_gamma   90.00
#
_symmetry.space_group_name_H-M   'P 1'
#
loop_
_entity.id
_entity.type
_entity.pdbx_description
1 polymer ?
#
loop_
_entity_poly.entity_id
_entity_poly.type
_entity_poly.pdbx_seq_one_letter_code
_entity_poly.pdbx_strand_id
1 'polypeptide(L)'
;MPAGYTLDKNNVPYKKETGYYTVANVKGNNVRDGYSTNSRITGVLPNNATIKYDGAYCINGYRWITYIANSGQRRYIATGEVDKAGNRISSFGKFSAV
;
A
#
# COMPACT_ATOMS: atom_id res chain seq x y z
N MET A 1 8.23 -9.34 12.47
CA MET A 1 8.19 -7.94 11.99
C MET A 1 8.95 -7.88 10.68
N PRO A 2 8.42 -7.28 9.60
CA PRO A 2 9.19 -7.08 8.39
C PRO A 2 10.39 -6.16 8.63
N ALA A 3 11.47 -6.36 7.88
CA ALA A 3 12.68 -5.55 8.01
C ALA A 3 12.40 -4.06 7.70
N GLY A 4 12.88 -3.17 8.59
CA GLY A 4 12.69 -1.72 8.46
C GLY A 4 11.30 -1.21 8.84
N TYR A 5 10.44 -2.04 9.44
CA TYR A 5 9.15 -1.64 9.99
C TYR A 5 9.22 -1.50 11.52
N THR A 6 8.45 -0.57 12.06
CA THR A 6 8.15 -0.43 13.49
C THR A 6 6.64 -0.60 13.72
N LEU A 7 6.22 -0.80 14.97
CA LEU A 7 4.78 -0.80 15.28
C LEU A 7 4.25 0.64 15.31
N ASP A 8 3.10 0.87 14.70
CA ASP A 8 2.33 2.10 14.88
C ASP A 8 1.58 2.10 16.23
N LYS A 9 0.79 3.15 16.48
CA LYS A 9 -0.02 3.29 17.71
C LYS A 9 -1.06 2.18 17.91
N ASN A 10 -1.40 1.43 16.87
CA ASN A 10 -2.37 0.34 16.89
C ASN A 10 -1.68 -1.04 16.85
N ASN A 11 -0.36 -1.10 17.09
CA ASN A 11 0.45 -2.31 16.99
C ASN A 11 0.46 -2.95 15.59
N VAL A 12 0.33 -2.14 14.54
CA VAL A 12 0.45 -2.60 13.15
C VAL A 12 1.85 -2.30 12.62
N PRO A 13 2.52 -3.26 11.94
CA PRO A 13 3.78 -2.99 11.25
C PRO A 13 3.63 -1.85 10.24
N TYR A 14 4.30 -0.74 10.51
CA TYR A 14 4.35 0.47 9.71
C TYR A 14 5.80 0.86 9.37
N LYS A 15 6.01 1.41 8.18
CA LYS A 15 7.26 2.02 7.76
C LYS A 15 6.96 3.41 7.21
N LYS A 16 7.59 4.44 7.78
CA LYS A 16 7.61 5.78 7.19
C LYS A 16 8.50 5.73 5.94
N GLU A 17 7.89 5.86 4.77
CA GLU A 17 8.56 5.71 3.48
C GLU A 17 7.84 6.60 2.46
N THR A 18 8.60 7.35 1.67
CA THR A 18 8.05 8.14 0.55
C THR A 18 8.61 7.59 -0.75
N GLY A 19 7.75 7.46 -1.76
CA GLY A 19 8.11 6.98 -3.08
C GLY A 19 6.95 7.10 -4.04
N TYR A 20 7.17 6.62 -5.26
CA TYR A 20 6.13 6.48 -6.27
C TYR A 20 5.75 5.00 -6.44
N TYR A 21 4.45 4.76 -6.63
CA TYR A 21 3.91 3.45 -6.98
C TYR A 21 3.12 3.56 -8.28
N THR A 22 3.51 2.78 -9.29
CA THR A 22 2.84 2.71 -10.59
C THR A 22 2.17 1.36 -10.77
N VAL A 23 0.88 1.33 -11.05
CA VAL A 23 0.14 0.09 -11.35
C VAL A 23 0.67 -0.51 -12.67
N ALA A 24 1.05 -1.78 -12.69
CA ALA A 24 1.61 -2.41 -13.90
C ALA A 24 1.13 -3.84 -14.14
N ASN A 25 0.99 -4.65 -13.08
CA ASN A 25 0.76 -6.10 -13.19
C ASN A 25 -0.71 -6.51 -12.99
N VAL A 26 -1.59 -5.53 -12.82
CA VAL A 26 -3.04 -5.72 -12.65
C VAL A 26 -3.80 -4.72 -13.52
N LYS A 27 -5.01 -5.07 -13.97
CA LYS A 27 -5.84 -4.20 -14.83
C LYS A 27 -6.22 -2.88 -14.13
N GLY A 28 -6.37 -2.93 -12.81
CA GLY A 28 -6.56 -1.78 -11.96
C GLY A 28 -6.31 -2.17 -10.51
N ASN A 29 -6.10 -1.19 -9.64
CA ASN A 29 -5.80 -1.43 -8.24
C ASN A 29 -6.74 -0.64 -7.33
N ASN A 30 -7.36 -1.33 -6.38
CA ASN A 30 -8.38 -0.74 -5.51
C ASN A 30 -7.75 0.24 -4.53
N VAL A 31 -8.35 1.42 -4.43
CA VAL A 31 -8.08 2.42 -3.39
C VAL A 31 -9.11 2.23 -2.30
N ARG A 32 -8.66 2.06 -1.06
CA ARG A 32 -9.51 1.79 0.11
C ARG A 32 -9.35 2.85 1.19
N ASP A 33 -10.33 2.95 2.07
CA ASP A 33 -10.27 3.80 3.27
C ASP A 33 -9.68 3.13 4.51
N GLY A 34 -9.26 1.86 4.39
CA GLY A 34 -8.47 1.14 5.39
C GLY A 34 -7.56 0.07 4.77
N TYR A 35 -6.55 -0.39 5.52
CA TYR A 35 -5.58 -1.42 5.13
C TYR A 35 -6.14 -2.85 5.27
N SER A 36 -7.37 -3.06 4.81
CA SER A 36 -8.04 -4.35 4.78
C SER A 36 -8.72 -4.56 3.44
N THR A 37 -8.73 -5.80 2.95
CA THR A 37 -9.51 -6.20 1.77
C THR A 37 -11.02 -6.08 1.98
N ASN A 38 -11.47 -5.98 3.24
CA ASN A 38 -12.87 -5.72 3.62
C ASN A 38 -13.19 -4.22 3.79
N SER A 39 -12.19 -3.33 3.80
CA SER A 39 -12.42 -1.87 3.86
C SER A 39 -13.09 -1.36 2.58
N ARG A 40 -13.87 -0.29 2.68
CA ARG A 40 -14.63 0.25 1.55
C ARG A 40 -13.69 0.69 0.43
N ILE A 41 -14.03 0.31 -0.80
CA ILE A 41 -13.37 0.81 -2.00
C ILE A 41 -13.88 2.22 -2.28
N THR A 42 -12.95 3.18 -2.39
CA THR A 42 -13.24 4.59 -2.66
C THR A 42 -12.82 5.03 -4.06
N GLY A 43 -12.21 4.12 -4.82
CA GLY A 43 -11.78 4.35 -6.19
C GLY A 43 -10.95 3.18 -6.71
N VAL A 44 -10.60 3.22 -7.99
CA VAL A 44 -9.74 2.24 -8.64
C VAL A 44 -8.70 3.00 -9.45
N LEU A 45 -7.42 2.75 -9.19
CA LEU A 45 -6.35 3.23 -10.05
C LEU A 45 -6.32 2.38 -11.33
N PRO A 46 -6.38 2.98 -12.53
CA PRO A 46 -6.18 2.22 -13.76
C PRO A 46 -4.73 1.74 -13.87
N ASN A 47 -4.49 0.75 -14.73
CA ASN A 47 -3.13 0.38 -15.11
C ASN A 47 -2.34 1.60 -15.61
N ASN A 48 -1.04 1.64 -15.31
CA ASN A 48 -0.12 2.77 -15.53
C ASN A 48 -0.38 4.03 -14.70
N ALA A 49 -1.42 4.09 -13.86
CA ALA A 49 -1.57 5.19 -12.92
C ALA A 49 -0.46 5.16 -11.86
N THR A 50 0.03 6.35 -11.51
CA THR A 50 1.09 6.55 -10.52
C THR A 50 0.58 7.34 -9.33
N ILE A 51 0.92 6.90 -8.12
CA ILE A 51 0.65 7.61 -6.86
C ILE A 51 1.95 7.84 -6.09
N LYS A 52 2.11 9.06 -5.56
CA LYS A 52 3.10 9.36 -4.53
C LYS A 52 2.53 8.97 -3.17
N TYR A 53 3.23 8.11 -2.44
CA TYR A 53 2.83 7.64 -1.12
C TYR A 53 3.79 8.12 -0.04
N ASP A 54 3.36 8.09 1.22
CA ASP A 54 4.10 8.63 2.38
C ASP A 54 4.16 7.69 3.59
N GLY A 55 3.76 6.42 3.38
CA GLY A 55 4.03 5.32 4.30
C GLY A 55 3.62 3.96 3.73
N ALA A 56 4.01 2.90 4.43
CA ALA A 56 3.65 1.54 4.11
C ALA A 56 3.28 0.73 5.34
N TYR A 57 2.32 -0.18 5.21
CA TYR A 57 1.93 -1.17 6.23
C TYR A 57 2.15 -2.58 5.72
N CYS A 58 2.42 -3.52 6.63
CA CYS A 58 2.39 -4.96 6.34
C CYS A 58 1.39 -5.62 7.29
N ILE A 59 0.21 -5.95 6.75
CA ILE A 59 -0.91 -6.48 7.54
C ILE A 59 -1.84 -7.27 6.63
N ASN A 60 -2.50 -8.30 7.19
CA ASN A 60 -3.46 -9.15 6.50
C ASN A 60 -2.90 -9.80 5.23
N GLY A 61 -1.61 -10.18 5.22
CA GLY A 61 -0.96 -10.83 4.07
C GLY A 61 -0.62 -9.91 2.90
N TYR A 62 -0.76 -8.58 3.05
CA TYR A 62 -0.42 -7.61 2.00
C TYR A 62 0.53 -6.53 2.50
N ARG A 63 1.36 -6.01 1.58
CA ARG A 63 1.94 -4.69 1.75
C ARG A 63 0.97 -3.63 1.24
N TRP A 64 0.57 -2.73 2.13
CA TRP A 64 -0.24 -1.56 1.80
C TRP A 64 0.65 -0.33 1.70
N ILE A 65 0.45 0.51 0.69
CA ILE A 65 0.93 1.91 0.73
C ILE A 65 -0.17 2.81 1.24
N THR A 66 0.20 3.96 1.80
CA THR A 66 -0.74 4.98 2.21
C THR A 66 -0.35 6.37 1.71
N TYR A 67 -1.36 7.20 1.43
CA TYR A 67 -1.21 8.56 0.89
C TYR A 67 -2.42 9.41 1.28
N ILE A 68 -2.27 10.74 1.20
CA ILE A 68 -3.39 11.68 1.27
C ILE A 68 -3.93 11.89 -0.15
N ALA A 69 -5.19 11.54 -0.38
CA ALA A 69 -5.85 11.82 -1.64
C ALA A 69 -6.20 13.31 -1.78
N ASN A 70 -6.55 13.76 -2.99
CA ASN A 70 -6.96 15.14 -3.26
C ASN A 70 -8.17 15.59 -2.40
N SER A 71 -8.97 14.64 -1.89
CA SER A 71 -10.06 14.91 -0.94
C SER A 71 -9.60 15.19 0.50
N GLY A 72 -8.28 15.23 0.78
CA GLY A 72 -7.70 15.35 2.11
C GLY A 72 -7.77 14.07 2.96
N GLN A 73 -8.42 13.01 2.46
CA GLN A 73 -8.58 11.76 3.19
C GLN A 73 -7.40 10.81 2.97
N ARG A 74 -6.99 10.12 4.04
CA ARG A 74 -6.01 9.04 3.99
C ARG A 74 -6.58 7.84 3.21
N ARG A 75 -5.81 7.31 2.28
CA ARG A 75 -6.16 6.15 1.45
C ARG A 75 -5.11 5.06 1.53
N TYR A 76 -5.51 3.84 1.20
CA TYR A 76 -4.67 2.66 1.27
C TYR A 76 -4.80 1.83 0.00
N ILE A 77 -3.69 1.31 -0.49
CA ILE A 77 -3.64 0.49 -1.70
C ILE A 77 -2.78 -0.74 -1.40
N ALA A 78 -3.33 -1.93 -1.58
CA ALA A 78 -2.54 -3.16 -1.54
C ALA A 78 -1.63 -3.18 -2.77
N THR A 79 -0.34 -3.47 -2.57
CA THR A 79 0.67 -3.41 -3.64
C THR A 79 1.27 -4.76 -4.00
N GLY A 80 0.80 -5.82 -3.34
CA GLY A 80 1.30 -7.17 -3.46
C GLY A 80 1.17 -7.91 -2.14
N GLU A 81 1.24 -9.23 -2.23
CA GLU A 81 1.19 -10.12 -1.08
C GLU A 81 2.54 -10.20 -0.40
N VAL A 82 2.51 -10.51 0.90
CA VAL A 82 3.68 -10.75 1.73
C VAL A 82 3.54 -12.08 2.48
N ASP A 83 4.68 -12.73 2.74
CA ASP A 83 4.73 -13.91 3.60
C ASP A 83 4.54 -13.56 5.10
N LYS A 84 4.60 -14.58 5.97
CA LYS A 84 4.48 -14.41 7.43
C LYS A 84 5.58 -13.53 8.04
N ALA A 85 6.75 -13.44 7.41
CA ALA A 85 7.85 -12.57 7.84
C ALA A 85 7.70 -11.13 7.30
N GLY A 86 6.80 -10.92 6.35
CA GLY A 86 6.58 -9.64 5.67
C GLY A 86 7.45 -9.44 4.44
N ASN A 87 8.10 -10.49 3.94
CA ASN A 87 8.81 -10.45 2.67
C ASN A 87 7.80 -10.46 1.53
N ARG A 88 8.08 -9.68 0.49
CA ARG A 88 7.19 -9.56 -0.66
C ARG A 88 7.28 -10.80 -1.53
N ILE A 89 6.12 -11.39 -1.84
CA ILE A 89 6.01 -12.60 -2.68
C ILE A 89 5.29 -12.33 -4.01
N SER A 90 4.53 -11.23 -4.10
CA SER A 90 3.95 -10.74 -5.36
C SER A 90 3.99 -9.22 -5.42
N SER A 91 3.83 -8.63 -6.62
CA SER A 91 3.74 -7.19 -6.79
C SER A 91 2.68 -6.84 -7.83
N PHE A 92 1.77 -5.93 -7.50
CA PHE A 92 0.72 -5.44 -8.39
C PHE A 92 1.18 -4.24 -9.25
N GLY A 93 2.36 -3.70 -8.93
CA GLY A 93 2.94 -2.55 -9.61
C GLY A 93 4.44 -2.43 -9.39
N LYS A 94 4.98 -1.27 -9.75
CA LYS A 94 6.39 -0.91 -9.65
C LYS A 94 6.58 0.21 -8.65
N PHE A 95 7.70 0.17 -7.94
CA PHE A 95 8.12 1.20 -6.99
C PHE A 95 9.31 1.97 -7.58
N SER A 96 9.32 3.28 -7.41
CA SER A 96 10.49 4.11 -7.71
C SER A 96 10.73 5.14 -6.60
N ALA A 97 11.99 5.54 -6.46
CA ALA A 97 12.38 6.60 -5.53
C ALA A 97 11.77 7.95 -5.96
N VAL A 98 11.73 8.89 -5.01
CA VAL A 98 11.32 10.29 -5.25
C VAL A 98 12.37 11.02 -6.07
#